data_AF-A0A7C3KTK2-F1
#
_entry.id   AF-A0A7C3KTK2-F1
#
_cell.length_a   1.000
_cell.length_b   1.000
_cell.length_c   1.000
_cell.angle_alpha   90.00
_cell.angle_beta   90.00
_cell.angle_gamma   90.00
#
_symmetry.space_group_name_H-M   'P 1'
#
loop_
_entity.id
_entity.type
_entity.pdbx_description
1 polymer ?
#
loop_
_entity_poly.entity_id
_entity_poly.type
_entity_poly.pdbx_seq_one_letter_code
_entity_poly.pdbx_strand_id
1 'polypeptide(L)'
;MRFLPLTLSTLLATGCAGPAHQGTQFGSGDFTTTVYMTEEEALATVFPAAPLRASERVRLTDAELREVEELAGGRLLDREMTVHAGVKADGALDGFAVILEEIGKFKPFQFIVGVEPDGSVRRVAVLVYRESRGGEVAQRRFHSQYVGKRAGDPIRINQDILNVSGATMSVQSMNAGVKKVLAVIQSVYLAHPDRAARLTGKALPAGTAPRLPAKQALSPEPVEVRDVRLVMGSLCEIRAFGADAERAREAVFRAFEAIEAADRALSDYRPASELSRLSREAGGASRAVSP
;
A
#
# COMPACT_ATOMS: atom_id res chain seq x y z
N MET A 1 2.95 2.51 36.95
CA MET A 1 4.31 2.98 37.32
C MET A 1 5.32 2.07 36.65
N ARG A 2 6.42 2.64 36.17
CA ARG A 2 7.57 2.03 35.49
C ARG A 2 7.44 1.72 33.99
N PHE A 3 8.02 2.63 33.22
CA PHE A 3 8.88 2.35 32.08
C PHE A 3 10.04 1.41 32.48
N LEU A 4 10.40 0.48 31.60
CA LEU A 4 11.76 0.31 31.08
C LEU A 4 11.74 -0.63 29.86
N PRO A 5 12.51 -0.36 28.78
CA PRO A 5 12.78 -1.34 27.74
C PRO A 5 13.98 -2.21 28.16
N LEU A 6 13.93 -3.50 27.88
CA LEU A 6 15.09 -4.39 27.94
C LEU A 6 15.43 -4.83 26.52
N THR A 7 16.56 -4.31 26.05
CA THR A 7 17.41 -4.85 25.00
C THR A 7 17.88 -6.26 25.37
N LEU A 8 17.91 -7.20 24.42
CA LEU A 8 18.92 -8.28 24.33
C LEU A 8 18.73 -8.95 22.95
N SER A 9 19.65 -8.74 22.00
CA SER A 9 20.94 -9.43 21.84
C SER A 9 20.78 -10.84 21.27
N THR A 10 21.30 -10.97 20.06
CA THR A 10 21.57 -12.18 19.29
C THR A 10 22.31 -13.22 20.15
N LEU A 11 21.83 -14.46 20.15
CA LEU A 11 22.60 -15.62 20.55
C LEU A 11 22.54 -16.66 19.42
N LEU A 12 23.70 -17.01 18.86
CA LEU A 12 23.87 -18.18 18.03
C LEU A 12 23.69 -19.44 18.88
N ALA A 13 22.94 -20.42 18.35
CA ALA A 13 23.13 -21.84 18.65
C ALA A 13 22.63 -22.70 17.48
N THR A 14 23.60 -23.18 16.71
CA THR A 14 23.73 -24.55 16.14
C THR A 14 22.48 -25.43 15.96
N GLY A 15 22.14 -25.67 14.69
CA GLY A 15 22.24 -26.99 14.04
C GLY A 15 21.34 -28.12 14.52
N CYS A 16 20.30 -28.42 13.74
CA CYS A 16 19.86 -29.79 13.44
C CYS A 16 19.32 -29.83 12.00
N ALA A 17 19.93 -30.67 11.17
CA ALA A 17 19.53 -30.94 9.79
C ALA A 17 18.27 -31.81 9.75
N GLY A 18 17.31 -31.42 8.90
CA GLY A 18 16.11 -32.18 8.52
C GLY A 18 15.82 -31.91 7.04
N PRO A 19 15.18 -32.86 6.32
CA PRO A 19 15.47 -33.12 4.91
C PRO A 19 14.99 -32.02 3.97
N ALA A 20 15.77 -31.84 2.91
CA ALA A 20 15.50 -30.95 1.80
C ALA A 20 14.16 -31.31 1.13
N HIS A 21 13.12 -30.52 1.42
CA HIS A 21 12.05 -30.35 0.46
C HIS A 21 12.64 -29.63 -0.74
N GLN A 22 12.85 -30.39 -1.82
CA GLN A 22 13.05 -29.86 -3.15
C GLN A 22 11.79 -29.06 -3.51
N GLY A 23 11.80 -27.78 -3.14
CA GLY A 23 10.85 -26.79 -3.62
C GLY A 23 11.00 -26.74 -5.13
N THR A 24 9.96 -27.20 -5.81
CA THR A 24 9.82 -27.13 -7.25
C THR A 24 10.07 -25.69 -7.71
N GLN A 25 11.17 -25.46 -8.42
CA GLN A 25 11.41 -24.23 -9.15
C GLN A 25 10.34 -24.11 -10.24
N PHE A 26 9.33 -23.30 -9.99
CA PHE A 26 8.42 -22.83 -11.04
C PHE A 26 8.99 -21.50 -11.57
N GLY A 27 9.21 -21.45 -12.88
CA GLY A 27 9.92 -20.39 -13.57
C GLY A 27 9.52 -18.99 -13.13
N SER A 28 10.51 -18.26 -12.61
CA SER A 28 10.47 -16.81 -12.48
C SER A 28 10.13 -16.21 -13.84
N GLY A 29 8.97 -15.57 -13.98
CA GLY A 29 8.92 -14.44 -14.88
C GLY A 29 9.97 -13.46 -14.35
N ASP A 30 10.97 -13.11 -15.15
CA ASP A 30 12.08 -12.25 -14.72
C ASP A 30 11.54 -10.86 -14.33
N PHE A 31 11.14 -10.69 -13.07
CA PHE A 31 10.84 -9.38 -12.48
C PHE A 31 12.09 -8.89 -11.77
N THR A 32 12.49 -7.66 -12.09
CA THR A 32 13.59 -7.00 -11.41
C THR A 32 13.00 -6.20 -10.26
N THR A 33 13.40 -6.53 -9.03
CA THR A 33 13.15 -5.66 -7.88
C THR A 33 14.25 -4.62 -7.84
N THR A 34 13.90 -3.37 -8.12
CA THR A 34 14.80 -2.24 -7.98
C THR A 34 14.38 -1.42 -6.77
N VAL A 35 15.28 -1.35 -5.79
CA VAL A 35 15.14 -0.46 -4.64
C VAL A 35 15.88 0.83 -4.97
N TYR A 36 15.16 1.95 -5.00
CA TYR A 36 15.70 3.26 -5.30
C TYR A 36 16.11 4.02 -4.03
N MET A 37 15.37 3.83 -2.94
CA MET A 37 15.66 4.41 -1.63
C MET A 37 14.88 3.70 -0.52
N THR A 38 15.35 3.81 0.71
CA THR A 38 14.65 3.36 1.91
C THR A 38 13.54 4.32 2.33
N GLU A 39 12.64 3.91 3.23
CA GLU A 39 11.59 4.78 3.78
C GLU A 39 12.17 5.99 4.52
N GLU A 40 13.27 5.81 5.25
CA GLU A 40 13.94 6.89 5.98
C GLU A 40 14.55 7.94 5.03
N GLU A 41 15.20 7.47 3.96
CA GLU A 41 15.75 8.30 2.89
C GLU A 41 14.64 9.03 2.13
N ALA A 42 13.54 8.33 1.81
CA ALA A 42 12.38 8.90 1.14
C ALA A 42 11.79 10.06 1.94
N LEU A 43 11.55 9.85 3.24
CA LEU A 43 11.11 10.89 4.15
C LEU A 43 12.13 12.03 4.25
N ALA A 44 13.44 11.75 4.20
CA ALA A 44 14.47 12.80 4.17
C ALA A 44 14.43 13.62 2.88
N THR A 45 14.06 13.02 1.73
CA THR A 45 13.90 13.77 0.48
C THR A 45 12.70 14.71 0.47
N VAL A 46 11.66 14.41 1.26
CA VAL A 46 10.45 15.24 1.41
C VAL A 46 10.65 16.32 2.49
N PHE A 47 11.39 15.98 3.55
CA PHE A 47 11.62 16.82 4.72
C PHE A 47 13.11 17.10 4.94
N PRO A 48 13.78 17.87 4.04
CA PRO A 48 15.21 18.14 4.17
C PRO A 48 15.54 19.04 5.36
N ALA A 49 14.59 19.88 5.81
CA ALA A 49 14.80 20.90 6.85
C ALA A 49 14.05 20.60 8.17
N ALA A 50 13.36 19.46 8.28
CA ALA A 50 12.59 19.09 9.46
C ALA A 50 13.24 17.90 10.19
N PRO A 51 13.91 18.14 11.34
CA PRO A 51 14.59 17.09 12.11
C PRO A 51 13.62 16.21 12.92
N LEU A 52 12.37 16.66 13.09
CA LEU A 52 11.34 15.97 13.86
C LEU A 52 10.25 15.46 12.90
N ARG A 53 9.89 14.18 13.06
CA ARG A 53 8.83 13.50 12.29
C ARG A 53 7.82 12.92 13.27
N ALA A 54 6.60 13.45 13.24
CA ALA A 54 5.46 12.79 13.89
C ALA A 54 4.81 11.85 12.89
N SER A 55 4.31 10.71 13.34
CA SER A 55 3.57 9.77 12.50
C SER A 55 2.28 9.38 13.20
N GLU A 56 1.18 9.42 12.47
CA GLU A 56 -0.15 9.03 12.96
C GLU A 56 -0.75 8.00 12.02
N ARG A 57 -1.36 6.96 12.59
CA ARG A 57 -2.22 6.05 11.84
C ARG A 57 -3.63 6.63 11.84
N VAL A 58 -4.04 7.17 10.70
CA VAL A 58 -5.37 7.74 10.51
C VAL A 58 -6.31 6.63 10.08
N ARG A 59 -7.43 6.50 10.80
CA ARG A 59 -8.58 5.70 10.36
C ARG A 59 -9.68 6.65 9.91
N LEU A 60 -10.05 6.58 8.63
CA LEU A 60 -11.11 7.39 8.05
C LEU A 60 -12.48 6.94 8.58
N THR A 61 -13.26 7.91 9.06
CA THR A 61 -14.69 7.73 9.34
C THR A 61 -15.47 7.56 8.04
N ASP A 62 -16.72 7.07 8.11
CA ASP A 62 -17.54 6.92 6.89
C ASP A 62 -17.84 8.26 6.19
N ALA A 63 -17.89 9.36 6.94
CA ALA A 63 -18.07 10.69 6.39
C ALA A 63 -16.80 11.16 5.65
N GLU A 64 -15.64 11.07 6.30
CA GLU A 64 -14.35 11.41 5.68
C GLU A 64 -14.06 10.51 4.47
N LEU A 65 -14.39 9.22 4.54
CA LEU A 65 -14.21 8.29 3.42
C LEU A 65 -14.99 8.74 2.18
N ARG A 66 -16.26 9.14 2.33
CA ARG A 66 -17.08 9.61 1.20
C ARG A 66 -16.51 10.88 0.58
N GLU A 67 -16.09 11.83 1.40
CA GLU A 67 -15.46 13.06 0.92
C GLU A 67 -14.15 12.77 0.19
N VAL A 68 -13.33 11.85 0.72
CA VAL A 68 -12.09 11.41 0.07
C VAL A 68 -12.36 10.71 -1.26
N GLU A 69 -13.36 9.84 -1.34
CA GLU A 69 -13.73 9.15 -2.58
C GLU A 69 -14.25 10.13 -3.65
N GLU A 70 -15.01 11.15 -3.23
CA GLU A 70 -15.50 12.22 -4.11
C GLU A 70 -14.35 13.05 -4.68
N LEU A 71 -13.43 13.51 -3.82
CA LEU A 71 -12.27 14.31 -4.22
C LEU A 71 -11.27 13.49 -5.06
N ALA A 72 -11.00 12.24 -4.67
CA ALA A 72 -10.10 11.37 -5.43
C ALA A 72 -10.71 10.93 -6.77
N GLY A 73 -12.05 10.95 -6.89
CA GLY A 73 -12.78 10.50 -8.07
C GLY A 73 -12.75 8.99 -8.24
N GLY A 74 -12.70 8.23 -7.13
CA GLY A 74 -12.56 6.79 -7.13
C GLY A 74 -12.77 6.19 -5.73
N ARG A 75 -13.04 4.88 -5.69
CA ARG A 75 -13.28 4.17 -4.42
C ARG A 75 -11.97 3.90 -3.68
N LEU A 76 -12.01 4.01 -2.36
CA LEU A 76 -10.89 3.65 -1.50
C LEU A 76 -11.10 2.24 -0.94
N LEU A 77 -10.12 1.37 -1.18
CA LEU A 77 -10.11 0.01 -0.61
C LEU A 77 -9.65 0.02 0.85
N ASP A 78 -8.71 0.91 1.18
CA ASP A 78 -8.14 1.04 2.52
C ASP A 78 -8.69 2.27 3.24
N ARG A 79 -9.17 2.04 4.47
CA ARG A 79 -9.65 3.09 5.38
C ARG A 79 -8.57 3.59 6.35
N GLU A 80 -7.40 2.96 6.33
CA GLU A 80 -6.30 3.27 7.22
C GLU A 80 -5.07 3.69 6.40
N MET A 81 -4.38 4.74 6.84
CA MET A 81 -3.03 5.02 6.36
C MET A 81 -2.17 5.66 7.44
N THR A 82 -0.86 5.53 7.26
CA THR A 82 0.11 6.24 8.09
C THR A 82 0.45 7.57 7.43
N VAL A 83 0.21 8.66 8.15
CA VAL A 83 0.57 10.01 7.72
C VAL A 83 1.73 10.49 8.57
N HIS A 84 2.80 10.91 7.90
CA HIS A 84 3.97 11.51 8.51
C HIS A 84 3.87 13.03 8.41
N ALA A 85 4.11 13.74 9.51
CA ALA A 85 4.21 15.19 9.53
C ALA A 85 5.65 15.61 9.82
N GLY A 86 6.20 16.44 8.93
CA GLY A 86 7.48 17.11 9.17
C GLY A 86 7.25 18.32 10.06
N VAL A 87 8.05 18.45 11.13
CA VAL A 87 7.98 19.60 12.04
C VAL A 87 9.32 20.33 12.01
N LYS A 88 9.28 21.64 11.77
CA LYS A 88 10.45 22.53 11.79
C LYS A 88 10.95 22.72 13.22
N ALA A 89 12.18 23.22 13.37
CA ALA A 89 12.77 23.47 14.67
C ALA A 89 11.99 24.48 15.53
N ASP A 90 11.20 25.37 14.92
CA ASP A 90 10.32 26.34 15.57
C ASP A 90 8.93 25.77 15.95
N GLY A 91 8.69 24.48 15.69
CA GLY A 91 7.42 23.81 15.94
C GLY A 91 6.35 24.06 14.86
N ALA A 92 6.67 24.74 13.76
CA ALA A 92 5.76 24.89 12.63
C ALA A 92 5.67 23.60 11.81
N LEU A 93 4.48 23.34 11.27
CA LEU A 93 4.29 22.26 10.30
C LEU A 93 5.11 22.57 9.03
N ASP A 94 6.03 21.67 8.69
CA ASP A 94 6.77 21.73 7.43
C ASP A 94 5.97 21.14 6.28
N GLY A 95 5.18 20.10 6.53
CA GLY A 95 4.34 19.45 5.53
C GLY A 95 3.95 18.03 5.95
N PHE A 96 3.27 17.33 5.04
CA PHE A 96 2.84 15.95 5.22
C PHE A 96 3.56 15.03 4.25
N ALA A 97 3.68 13.75 4.60
CA ALA A 97 4.13 12.72 3.69
C ALA A 97 3.39 11.42 3.97
N VAL A 98 3.05 10.71 2.90
CA VAL A 98 2.42 9.39 2.98
C VAL A 98 3.23 8.44 2.12
N ILE A 99 3.64 7.33 2.70
CA ILE A 99 4.21 6.20 1.98
C ILE A 99 3.07 5.22 1.71
N LEU A 100 2.90 4.86 0.45
CA LEU A 100 1.85 3.96 0.01
C LEU A 100 2.41 2.92 -0.96
N GLU A 101 1.69 1.82 -1.07
CA GLU A 101 1.98 0.74 -1.99
C GLU A 101 0.77 0.57 -2.92
N GLU A 102 1.04 0.56 -4.23
CA GLU A 102 0.01 0.40 -5.25
C GLU A 102 0.41 -0.68 -6.24
N ILE A 103 -0.57 -1.31 -6.88
CA ILE A 103 -0.32 -2.40 -7.84
C ILE A 103 0.07 -1.79 -9.18
N GLY A 104 1.22 -2.21 -9.72
CA GLY A 104 1.66 -1.88 -11.07
C GLY A 104 0.95 -2.74 -12.11
N LYS A 105 1.72 -3.40 -12.98
CA LYS A 105 1.15 -4.35 -13.95
C LYS A 105 0.98 -5.74 -13.35
N PHE A 106 1.97 -6.18 -12.57
CA PHE A 106 2.07 -7.52 -12.02
C PHE A 106 2.42 -7.54 -10.53
N LYS A 107 3.12 -6.51 -10.04
CA LYS A 107 3.60 -6.46 -8.65
C LYS A 107 3.30 -5.12 -7.99
N PRO A 108 3.13 -5.13 -6.66
CA PRO A 108 3.03 -3.90 -5.91
C PRO A 108 4.36 -3.13 -5.93
N PHE A 109 4.28 -1.81 -6.01
CA PHE A 109 5.41 -0.90 -5.93
C PHE A 109 5.13 0.18 -4.88
N GLN A 110 6.18 0.65 -4.22
CA GLN A 110 6.08 1.58 -3.10
C GLN A 110 6.57 2.96 -3.54
N PHE A 111 5.84 4.01 -3.16
CA PHE A 111 6.23 5.39 -3.40
C PHE A 111 5.77 6.29 -2.25
N ILE A 112 6.40 7.45 -2.15
CA ILE A 112 6.07 8.50 -1.19
C ILE A 112 5.45 9.68 -1.92
N VAL A 113 4.44 10.28 -1.29
CA VAL A 113 3.84 11.55 -1.70
C VAL A 113 4.02 12.53 -0.56
N GLY A 114 4.83 13.55 -0.81
CA GLY A 114 5.03 14.71 0.06
C GLY A 114 4.10 15.85 -0.35
N VAL A 115 3.44 16.43 0.64
CA VAL A 115 2.45 17.50 0.48
C VAL A 115 2.87 18.69 1.33
N GLU A 116 2.82 19.87 0.76
CA GLU A 116 3.03 21.13 1.46
C GLU A 116 1.91 21.38 2.49
N PRO A 117 2.12 22.26 3.49
CA PRO A 117 1.09 22.63 4.46
C PRO A 117 -0.15 23.26 3.81
N ASP A 118 -0.05 23.77 2.59
CA ASP A 118 -1.15 24.35 1.82
C ASP A 118 -1.93 23.28 1.00
N GLY A 119 -1.53 22.01 1.06
CA GLY A 119 -2.17 20.92 0.32
C GLY A 119 -1.69 20.73 -1.12
N SER A 120 -0.67 21.45 -1.57
CA SER A 120 -0.04 21.21 -2.88
C SER A 120 1.03 20.11 -2.79
N VAL A 121 1.23 19.34 -3.86
CA VAL A 121 2.29 18.32 -3.88
C VAL A 121 3.65 19.01 -3.83
N ARG A 122 4.42 18.70 -2.79
CA ARG A 122 5.85 19.06 -2.69
C ARG A 122 6.69 18.16 -3.58
N ARG A 123 6.49 16.84 -3.44
CA ARG A 123 7.37 15.84 -4.05
C ARG A 123 6.70 14.48 -4.15
N VAL A 124 7.03 13.74 -5.21
CA VAL A 124 6.75 12.30 -5.33
C VAL A 124 8.07 11.57 -5.60
N ALA A 125 8.24 10.39 -5.00
CA ALA A 125 9.39 9.53 -5.29
C ALA A 125 9.03 8.05 -5.12
N VAL A 126 9.52 7.21 -6.04
CA VAL A 126 9.38 5.75 -5.94
C VAL A 126 10.50 5.20 -5.04
N LEU A 127 10.13 4.32 -4.11
CA LEU A 127 11.04 3.65 -3.17
C LEU A 127 11.45 2.29 -3.71
N VAL A 128 10.46 1.48 -4.10
CA VAL A 128 10.65 0.12 -4.57
C VAL A 128 9.79 -0.12 -5.80
N TYR A 129 10.39 -0.55 -6.90
CA TYR A 129 9.68 -0.92 -8.13
C TYR A 129 10.00 -2.36 -8.50
N ARG A 130 8.95 -3.16 -8.75
CA ARG A 130 9.07 -4.64 -8.85
C ARG A 130 8.58 -5.16 -10.21
N GLU A 131 8.99 -4.50 -11.29
CA GLU A 131 8.53 -4.81 -12.64
C GLU A 131 9.70 -4.97 -13.60
N SER A 132 9.49 -5.74 -14.68
CA SER A 132 10.51 -5.98 -15.69
C SER A 132 10.72 -4.81 -16.66
N ARG A 133 9.75 -3.87 -16.75
CA ARG A 133 9.76 -2.74 -17.67
C ARG A 133 9.13 -1.50 -17.03
N GLY A 134 9.45 -0.33 -17.59
CA GLY A 134 8.86 0.94 -17.14
C GLY A 134 9.54 1.56 -15.92
N GLY A 135 10.79 1.18 -15.65
CA GLY A 135 11.58 1.75 -14.55
C GLY A 135 11.80 3.27 -14.68
N GLU A 136 11.55 3.88 -15.85
CA GLU A 136 11.58 5.33 -15.98
C GLU A 136 10.51 6.03 -15.11
N VAL A 137 9.47 5.30 -14.67
CA VAL A 137 8.48 5.84 -13.72
C VAL A 137 9.12 6.32 -12.42
N ALA A 138 10.25 5.74 -12.01
CA ALA A 138 10.97 6.14 -10.80
C ALA A 138 11.86 7.39 -11.00
N GLN A 139 12.03 7.88 -12.23
CA GLN A 139 12.89 9.01 -12.51
C GLN A 139 12.30 10.32 -11.95
N ARG A 140 13.16 11.16 -11.38
CA ARG A 140 12.77 12.48 -10.85
C ARG A 140 12.05 13.35 -11.89
N ARG A 141 12.45 13.28 -13.16
CA ARG A 141 11.83 14.03 -14.26
C ARG A 141 10.37 13.64 -14.50
N PHE A 142 10.01 12.39 -14.25
CA PHE A 142 8.63 11.94 -14.34
C PHE A 142 7.81 12.51 -13.17
N HIS A 143 8.33 12.41 -11.94
CA HIS A 143 7.65 12.87 -10.74
C HIS A 143 7.48 14.39 -10.64
N SER A 144 8.31 15.19 -11.32
CA SER A 144 8.18 16.65 -11.28
C SER A 144 6.86 17.15 -11.86
N GLN A 145 6.15 16.33 -12.63
CA GLN A 145 4.82 16.65 -13.17
C GLN A 145 3.74 16.78 -12.09
N TYR A 146 3.94 16.17 -10.91
CA TYR A 146 2.98 16.27 -9.81
C TYR A 146 3.16 17.53 -8.97
N VAL A 147 4.33 18.16 -8.99
CA VAL A 147 4.68 19.29 -8.10
C VAL A 147 3.69 20.44 -8.29
N GLY A 148 3.18 20.96 -7.19
CA GLY A 148 2.21 22.07 -7.16
C GLY A 148 0.74 21.65 -7.37
N LYS A 149 0.46 20.42 -7.79
CA LYS A 149 -0.93 19.94 -7.95
C LYS A 149 -1.61 19.79 -6.59
N ARG A 150 -2.91 20.02 -6.54
CA ARG A 150 -3.77 19.99 -5.33
C ARG A 150 -4.92 18.98 -5.51
N ALA A 151 -5.68 18.72 -4.46
CA ALA A 151 -6.76 17.72 -4.48
C ALA A 151 -7.83 17.97 -5.56
N GLY A 152 -8.11 19.24 -5.89
CA GLY A 152 -9.05 19.60 -6.95
C GLY A 152 -8.48 19.55 -8.37
N ASP A 153 -7.17 19.38 -8.53
CA ASP A 153 -6.53 19.40 -9.84
C ASP A 153 -6.69 18.06 -10.56
N PRO A 154 -6.84 18.09 -11.90
CA PRO A 154 -6.87 16.88 -12.68
C PRO A 154 -5.48 16.22 -12.73
N ILE A 155 -5.47 14.89 -12.55
CA ILE A 155 -4.29 14.01 -12.61
C ILE A 155 -4.66 12.82 -13.51
N ARG A 156 -4.85 13.09 -14.81
CA ARG A 156 -5.19 12.08 -15.82
C ARG A 156 -3.97 11.75 -16.68
N ILE A 157 -3.80 10.46 -16.93
CA ILE A 157 -2.76 9.95 -17.81
C ILE A 157 -2.98 10.42 -19.25
N ASN A 158 -1.91 10.77 -19.96
CA ASN A 158 -1.92 11.32 -21.33
C ASN A 158 -2.68 12.64 -21.50
N GLN A 159 -3.01 13.32 -20.40
CA GLN A 159 -3.62 14.65 -20.41
C GLN A 159 -2.82 15.58 -19.49
N ASP A 160 -2.85 15.30 -18.17
CA ASP A 160 -2.17 16.10 -17.15
C ASP A 160 -0.81 15.53 -16.78
N ILE A 161 -0.64 14.21 -16.93
CA ILE A 161 0.58 13.47 -16.63
C ILE A 161 0.99 12.69 -17.88
N LEU A 162 2.19 12.96 -18.39
CA LEU A 162 2.78 12.20 -19.48
C LEU A 162 2.96 10.75 -19.05
N ASN A 163 2.69 9.80 -19.93
CA ASN A 163 2.88 8.38 -19.64
C ASN A 163 4.33 7.94 -19.84
N VAL A 164 4.69 6.81 -19.24
CA VAL A 164 5.92 6.07 -19.49
C VAL A 164 5.60 4.82 -20.30
N SER A 165 6.31 4.63 -21.41
CA SER A 165 6.16 3.45 -22.27
C SER A 165 6.34 2.16 -21.48
N GLY A 166 5.34 1.27 -21.54
CA GLY A 166 5.37 0.00 -20.82
C GLY A 166 5.06 0.10 -19.32
N ALA A 167 4.78 1.29 -18.78
CA ALA A 167 4.40 1.52 -17.38
C ALA A 167 2.99 2.11 -17.22
N THR A 168 2.13 2.03 -18.25
CA THR A 168 0.79 2.67 -18.25
C THR A 168 -0.03 2.34 -16.99
N MET A 169 -0.07 1.07 -16.58
CA MET A 169 -0.79 0.65 -15.37
C MET A 169 -0.15 1.22 -14.10
N SER A 170 1.18 1.18 -13.99
CA SER A 170 1.92 1.78 -12.88
C SER A 170 1.66 3.29 -12.77
N VAL A 171 1.62 4.01 -13.90
CA VAL A 171 1.30 5.45 -13.94
C VAL A 171 -0.14 5.70 -13.51
N GLN A 172 -1.10 4.90 -13.96
CA GLN A 172 -2.50 5.01 -13.53
C GLN A 172 -2.66 4.80 -12.03
N SER A 173 -2.04 3.75 -11.48
CA SER A 173 -2.07 3.45 -10.06
C SER A 173 -1.37 4.53 -9.23
N MET A 174 -0.24 5.06 -9.72
CA MET A 174 0.44 6.18 -9.08
C MET A 174 -0.42 7.45 -9.08
N ASN A 175 -1.07 7.78 -10.20
CA ASN A 175 -2.01 8.92 -10.28
C ASN A 175 -3.15 8.78 -9.26
N ALA A 176 -3.73 7.59 -9.15
CA ALA A 176 -4.79 7.29 -8.18
C ALA A 176 -4.29 7.45 -6.74
N GLY A 177 -3.10 6.90 -6.44
CA GLY A 177 -2.49 7.02 -5.12
C GLY A 177 -2.13 8.47 -4.75
N VAL A 178 -1.61 9.27 -5.68
CA VAL A 178 -1.36 10.71 -5.47
C VAL A 178 -2.66 11.45 -5.16
N LYS A 179 -3.72 11.19 -5.93
CA LYS A 179 -5.05 11.78 -5.66
C LYS A 179 -5.61 11.37 -4.31
N LYS A 180 -5.50 10.08 -3.95
CA LYS A 180 -5.90 9.53 -2.65
C LYS A 180 -5.22 10.29 -1.50
N VAL A 181 -3.90 10.47 -1.57
CA VAL A 181 -3.15 11.20 -0.55
C VAL A 181 -3.61 12.66 -0.47
N LEU A 182 -3.72 13.35 -1.61
CA LEU A 182 -4.17 14.76 -1.61
C LEU A 182 -5.57 14.92 -1.03
N ALA A 183 -6.50 14.04 -1.38
CA ALA A 183 -7.86 14.05 -0.86
C ALA A 183 -7.90 13.82 0.65
N VAL A 184 -7.09 12.91 1.17
CA VAL A 184 -6.97 12.65 2.62
C VAL A 184 -6.40 13.85 3.35
N ILE A 185 -5.30 14.42 2.85
CA ILE A 185 -4.68 15.59 3.51
C ILE A 185 -5.67 16.75 3.50
N GLN A 186 -6.44 16.92 2.42
CA GLN A 186 -7.48 17.92 2.30
C GLN A 186 -8.62 17.74 3.33
N SER A 187 -9.22 16.55 3.39
CA SER A 187 -10.39 16.30 4.26
C SER A 187 -10.02 16.14 5.73
N VAL A 188 -8.89 15.50 6.04
CA VAL A 188 -8.54 15.14 7.42
C VAL A 188 -7.76 16.23 8.14
N TYR A 189 -6.88 16.95 7.44
CA TYR A 189 -5.93 17.88 8.08
C TYR A 189 -6.17 19.34 7.71
N LEU A 190 -6.39 19.64 6.43
CA LEU A 190 -6.66 21.02 5.99
C LEU A 190 -8.06 21.50 6.39
N ALA A 191 -9.08 20.64 6.32
CA ALA A 191 -10.42 20.97 6.81
C ALA A 191 -10.52 20.99 8.34
N HIS A 192 -9.57 20.37 9.04
CA HIS A 192 -9.55 20.28 10.51
C HIS A 192 -8.17 20.67 11.10
N PRO A 193 -7.87 21.97 11.20
CA PRO A 193 -6.57 22.47 11.70
C PRO A 193 -6.18 21.93 13.09
N ASP A 194 -7.15 21.57 13.93
CA ASP A 194 -6.89 20.96 15.24
C ASP A 194 -6.20 19.59 15.15
N ARG A 195 -6.49 18.80 14.10
CA ARG A 195 -5.80 17.52 13.86
C ARG A 195 -4.35 17.75 13.43
N ALA A 196 -4.12 18.72 12.55
CA ALA A 196 -2.78 19.13 12.15
C ALA A 196 -1.96 19.67 13.34
N ALA A 197 -2.58 20.46 14.22
CA ALA A 197 -1.94 20.96 15.44
C ALA A 197 -1.54 19.82 16.40
N ARG A 198 -2.40 18.82 16.59
CA ARG A 198 -2.11 17.63 17.41
C ARG A 198 -0.92 16.83 16.89
N LEU A 199 -0.81 16.67 15.57
CA LEU A 199 0.35 16.03 14.93
C LEU A 199 1.67 16.75 15.22
N THR A 200 1.67 18.08 15.22
CA THR A 200 2.87 18.89 15.47
C THR A 200 3.24 19.04 16.95
N GLY A 201 2.41 18.53 17.88
CA GLY A 201 2.64 18.68 19.32
C GLY A 201 2.34 20.08 19.87
N LYS A 202 1.73 20.99 19.10
CA LYS A 202 1.35 22.33 19.55
C LYS A 202 0.06 22.26 20.37
N ALA A 203 0.15 22.46 21.68
CA ALA A 203 -0.99 22.44 22.60
C ALA A 203 -1.94 23.65 22.36
N LEU A 204 -3.24 23.39 22.16
CA LEU A 204 -4.30 24.41 22.28
C LEU A 204 -4.63 24.67 23.76
N PRO A 205 -5.10 25.87 24.15
CA PRO A 205 -5.47 26.17 25.53
C PRO A 205 -6.59 25.22 25.99
N ALA A 206 -6.47 24.77 27.24
CA ALA A 206 -7.34 23.78 27.86
C ALA A 206 -8.81 24.20 27.79
N GLY A 207 -9.55 23.58 26.87
CA GLY A 207 -10.98 23.80 26.69
C GLY A 207 -11.59 22.65 25.90
N THR A 208 -12.06 21.64 26.63
CA THR A 208 -13.00 20.60 26.17
C THR A 208 -12.53 19.74 24.98
N ALA A 209 -11.43 19.01 25.17
CA ALA A 209 -11.21 17.80 24.37
C ALA A 209 -12.25 16.73 24.77
N PRO A 210 -12.95 16.08 23.83
CA PRO A 210 -13.47 14.76 24.12
C PRO A 210 -12.26 13.88 24.43
N ARG A 211 -12.19 13.39 25.67
CA ARG A 211 -11.28 12.30 26.02
C ARG A 211 -11.57 11.14 25.07
N LEU A 212 -10.66 10.89 24.14
CA LEU A 212 -10.55 9.56 23.53
C LEU A 212 -10.49 8.57 24.70
N PRO A 213 -11.41 7.59 24.78
CA PRO A 213 -11.36 6.64 25.87
C PRO A 213 -10.04 5.88 25.81
N ALA A 214 -9.35 5.90 26.96
CA ALA A 214 -8.19 5.08 27.22
C ALA A 214 -8.52 3.61 26.94
N LYS A 215 -7.55 2.88 26.37
CA LYS A 215 -7.47 1.41 26.28
C LYS A 215 -8.57 0.69 27.05
N GLN A 216 -9.65 0.30 26.36
CA GLN A 216 -10.54 -0.72 26.90
C GLN A 216 -9.88 -2.07 26.63
N ALA A 217 -9.55 -2.80 27.70
CA ALA A 217 -8.94 -4.10 27.64
C ALA A 217 -9.90 -5.14 27.01
N LEU A 218 -9.42 -5.73 25.91
CA LEU A 218 -9.57 -7.12 25.46
C LEU A 218 -10.93 -7.81 25.62
N SER A 219 -11.67 -7.92 24.51
CA SER A 219 -11.90 -9.28 23.98
C SER A 219 -10.58 -9.71 23.32
N PRO A 220 -10.13 -10.98 23.37
CA PRO A 220 -8.88 -11.36 22.72
C PRO A 220 -8.95 -10.88 21.27
N GLU A 221 -8.04 -9.98 20.89
CA GLU A 221 -8.03 -9.49 19.52
C GLU A 221 -7.92 -10.73 18.63
N PRO A 222 -8.91 -10.99 17.76
CA PRO A 222 -8.87 -12.17 16.93
C PRO A 222 -7.57 -12.12 16.16
N VAL A 223 -6.81 -13.21 16.20
CA VAL A 223 -5.56 -13.30 15.48
C VAL A 223 -5.90 -13.14 14.01
N GLU A 224 -5.46 -12.01 13.45
CA GLU A 224 -5.56 -11.74 12.03
C GLU A 224 -4.44 -12.50 11.34
N VAL A 225 -4.82 -13.41 10.46
CA VAL A 225 -3.91 -14.06 9.54
C VAL A 225 -4.24 -13.56 8.15
N ARG A 226 -3.27 -12.89 7.55
CA ARG A 226 -3.33 -12.33 6.21
C ARG A 226 -2.31 -13.05 5.35
N ASP A 227 -2.78 -13.60 4.23
CA ASP A 227 -1.91 -14.12 3.18
C ASP A 227 -2.43 -13.61 1.83
N VAL A 228 -1.49 -13.32 0.93
CA VAL A 228 -1.77 -12.70 -0.36
C VAL A 228 -1.07 -13.53 -1.42
N ARG A 229 -1.86 -14.11 -2.34
CA ARG A 229 -1.33 -14.91 -3.44
C ARG A 229 -1.85 -14.38 -4.77
N LEU A 230 -1.05 -14.60 -5.79
CA LEU A 230 -1.41 -14.25 -7.16
C LEU A 230 -2.13 -15.44 -7.78
N VAL A 231 -3.41 -15.27 -8.09
CA VAL A 231 -4.26 -16.33 -8.68
C VAL A 231 -5.00 -15.78 -9.90
N MET A 232 -5.02 -16.52 -11.01
CA MET A 232 -5.62 -16.09 -12.28
C MET A 232 -5.13 -14.71 -12.77
N GLY A 233 -3.89 -14.34 -12.46
CA GLY A 233 -3.34 -13.02 -12.81
C GLY A 233 -3.80 -11.85 -11.94
N SER A 234 -4.58 -12.10 -10.88
CA SER A 234 -5.07 -11.10 -9.93
C SER A 234 -4.55 -11.38 -8.51
N LEU A 235 -4.30 -10.35 -7.71
CA LEU A 235 -3.93 -10.53 -6.30
C LEU A 235 -5.19 -10.87 -5.50
N CYS A 236 -5.23 -12.09 -4.98
CA CYS A 236 -6.25 -12.53 -4.07
C CYS A 236 -5.68 -12.39 -2.65
N GLU A 237 -6.26 -11.48 -1.88
CA GLU A 237 -6.00 -11.34 -0.46
C GLU A 237 -7.08 -12.09 0.32
N ILE A 238 -6.64 -12.96 1.23
CA ILE A 238 -7.52 -13.62 2.18
C ILE A 238 -7.11 -13.21 3.59
N ARG A 239 -8.08 -12.63 4.30
CA ARG A 239 -7.96 -12.28 5.72
C ARG A 239 -8.88 -13.18 6.52
N ALA A 240 -8.31 -13.93 7.45
CA ALA A 240 -9.06 -14.70 8.43
C ALA A 240 -8.89 -14.09 9.82
N PHE A 241 -10.00 -14.00 10.56
CA PHE A 241 -10.05 -13.54 11.93
C PHE A 241 -10.53 -14.70 12.80
N GLY A 242 -9.73 -15.11 13.79
CA GLY A 242 -10.09 -16.21 14.68
C GLY A 242 -9.43 -16.11 16.04
N ALA A 243 -9.99 -16.82 17.03
CA ALA A 243 -9.39 -16.88 18.37
C ALA A 243 -8.06 -17.65 18.42
N ASP A 244 -7.75 -18.41 17.36
CA ASP A 244 -6.58 -19.28 17.24
C ASP A 244 -5.85 -19.01 15.90
N ALA A 245 -4.57 -18.66 16.00
CA ALA A 245 -3.70 -18.35 14.88
C ALA A 245 -3.52 -19.53 13.92
N GLU A 246 -3.44 -20.76 14.45
CA GLU A 246 -3.19 -21.96 13.65
C GLU A 246 -4.42 -22.33 12.82
N ARG A 247 -5.62 -22.26 13.42
CA ARG A 247 -6.87 -22.47 12.70
C ARG A 247 -7.13 -21.39 11.65
N ALA A 248 -6.80 -20.13 11.95
CA ALA A 248 -6.90 -19.04 10.97
C ALA A 248 -5.92 -19.24 9.80
N ARG A 249 -4.68 -19.70 10.06
CA ARG A 249 -3.72 -20.10 9.00
C ARG A 249 -4.22 -21.26 8.15
N GLU A 250 -4.77 -22.31 8.77
CA GLU A 250 -5.32 -23.45 8.03
C GLU A 250 -6.50 -23.03 7.15
N ALA A 251 -7.39 -22.16 7.65
CA ALA A 251 -8.52 -21.65 6.88
C ALA A 251 -8.06 -20.82 5.66
N VAL A 252 -7.07 -19.95 5.85
CA VAL A 252 -6.46 -19.17 4.76
C VAL A 252 -5.81 -20.10 3.73
N PHE A 253 -5.07 -21.12 4.18
CA PHE A 253 -4.45 -22.11 3.30
C PHE A 253 -5.47 -22.90 2.48
N ARG A 254 -6.54 -23.42 3.12
CA ARG A 254 -7.64 -24.14 2.46
C ARG A 254 -8.37 -23.27 1.43
N ALA A 255 -8.56 -21.99 1.74
CA ALA A 255 -9.21 -21.06 0.84
C ALA A 255 -8.36 -20.82 -0.42
N PHE A 256 -7.04 -20.67 -0.27
CA PHE A 256 -6.14 -20.61 -1.42
C PHE A 256 -6.07 -21.92 -2.21
N GLU A 257 -6.08 -23.10 -1.57
CA GLU A 257 -6.15 -24.38 -2.29
C GLU A 257 -7.42 -24.51 -3.15
N ALA A 258 -8.58 -24.08 -2.63
CA ALA A 258 -9.82 -24.08 -3.39
C ALA A 258 -9.74 -23.15 -4.61
N ILE A 259 -9.14 -21.97 -4.43
CA ILE A 259 -8.94 -20.99 -5.50
C ILE A 259 -7.93 -21.51 -6.54
N GLU A 260 -6.85 -22.17 -6.12
CA GLU A 260 -5.87 -22.81 -7.03
C GLU A 260 -6.46 -24.02 -7.77
N ALA A 261 -7.41 -24.75 -7.17
CA ALA A 261 -8.16 -25.80 -7.87
C ALA A 261 -9.02 -25.20 -9.01
N ALA A 262 -9.69 -24.08 -8.75
CA ALA A 262 -10.45 -23.36 -9.76
C ALA A 262 -9.55 -22.77 -10.87
N ASP A 263 -8.41 -22.17 -10.52
CA ASP A 263 -7.41 -21.67 -11.50
C ASP A 263 -6.87 -22.80 -12.37
N ARG A 264 -6.61 -24.00 -11.82
CA ARG A 264 -6.17 -25.14 -12.63
C ARG A 264 -7.18 -25.54 -13.71
N ALA A 265 -8.47 -25.46 -13.43
CA ALA A 265 -9.51 -25.82 -14.39
C ALA A 265 -9.79 -24.69 -15.41
N LEU A 266 -9.85 -23.44 -14.94
CA LEU A 266 -10.47 -22.33 -15.68
C LEU A 266 -9.51 -21.23 -16.16
N SER A 267 -8.20 -21.38 -15.97
CA SER A 267 -7.25 -20.32 -16.34
C SER A 267 -6.91 -20.27 -17.81
N ASP A 268 -7.23 -19.18 -18.50
CA ASP A 268 -6.81 -18.94 -19.90
C ASP A 268 -5.30 -18.83 -20.11
N TYR A 269 -4.55 -18.61 -19.03
CA TYR A 269 -3.12 -18.31 -19.07
C TYR A 269 -2.23 -19.52 -18.77
N ARG A 270 -2.80 -20.62 -18.26
CA ARG A 270 -2.05 -21.86 -18.03
C ARG A 270 -2.23 -22.79 -19.23
N PRO A 271 -1.17 -23.12 -20.00
CA PRO A 271 -1.31 -23.97 -21.19
C PRO A 271 -1.96 -25.33 -20.91
N ALA A 272 -1.80 -25.83 -19.69
CA ALA A 272 -2.32 -27.12 -19.22
C ALA A 272 -3.76 -27.07 -18.66
N SER A 273 -4.39 -25.88 -18.54
CA SER A 273 -5.79 -25.80 -18.10
C SER A 273 -6.73 -26.35 -19.17
N GLU A 274 -7.91 -26.82 -18.74
CA GLU A 274 -8.93 -27.27 -19.68
C GLU A 274 -9.46 -26.14 -20.55
N LEU A 275 -9.64 -24.94 -19.97
CA LEU A 275 -10.15 -23.78 -20.67
C LEU A 275 -9.17 -23.29 -21.75
N SER A 276 -7.86 -23.23 -21.47
CA SER A 276 -6.85 -22.92 -22.50
C SER A 276 -6.76 -23.99 -23.59
N ARG A 277 -6.96 -25.27 -23.26
CA ARG A 277 -7.01 -26.35 -24.26
C ARG A 277 -8.21 -26.18 -25.19
N LEU A 278 -9.40 -25.94 -24.63
CA LEU A 278 -10.61 -25.70 -25.42
C LEU A 278 -10.49 -24.46 -26.29
N SER A 279 -9.89 -23.38 -25.77
CA SER A 279 -9.66 -22.14 -26.50
C SER A 279 -8.74 -22.33 -27.72
N ARG A 280 -7.67 -23.14 -27.60
CA ARG A 280 -6.79 -23.47 -28.74
C ARG A 280 -7.45 -24.34 -29.80
N GLU A 281 -8.38 -25.19 -29.40
CA GLU A 281 -9.09 -26.13 -30.27
C GLU A 281 -10.47 -25.58 -30.72
N ALA A 282 -10.73 -24.30 -30.48
CA ALA A 282 -11.98 -23.63 -30.79
C ALA A 282 -12.30 -23.70 -32.29
N GLY A 283 -13.59 -23.91 -32.61
CA GLY A 283 -14.06 -24.12 -33.99
C GLY A 283 -14.15 -25.59 -34.43
N GLY A 284 -13.80 -26.54 -33.57
CA GLY A 284 -13.97 -27.97 -33.78
C GLY A 284 -15.31 -28.55 -33.28
N ALA A 285 -15.43 -29.88 -33.26
CA ALA A 285 -16.60 -30.60 -32.75
C ALA A 285 -16.72 -30.48 -31.21
N SER A 286 -17.96 -30.57 -30.70
CA SER A 286 -18.25 -30.52 -29.25
C SER A 286 -17.44 -31.54 -28.46
N ARG A 287 -16.92 -31.14 -27.30
CA ARG A 287 -16.11 -31.99 -26.41
C ARG A 287 -16.61 -31.95 -24.98
N ALA A 288 -16.48 -33.09 -24.31
CA ALA A 288 -16.75 -33.20 -22.88
C ALA A 288 -15.68 -32.46 -22.07
N VAL A 289 -16.12 -31.78 -21.03
CA VAL A 289 -15.29 -31.02 -20.07
C VAL A 289 -15.45 -31.64 -18.68
N SER A 290 -14.49 -31.43 -17.78
CA SER A 290 -14.66 -31.86 -16.38
C SER A 290 -15.92 -31.26 -15.75
N PRO A 291 -16.64 -32.02 -14.90
CA PRO A 291 -17.82 -31.54 -14.20
C PRO A 291 -17.51 -30.45 -13.17
#